data_AF-A0AAV3ADQ7-F1
#
_entry.id   AF-A0AAV3ADQ7-F1
#
_cell.length_a   1.000
_cell.length_b   1.000
_cell.length_c   1.000
_cell.angle_alpha   90.00
_cell.angle_beta   90.00
_cell.angle_gamma   90.00
#
_symmetry.space_group_name_H-M   'P 1'
#
loop_
_entity.id
_entity.type
_entity.pdbx_description
1 polymer ?
#
loop_
_entity_poly.entity_id
_entity_poly.type
_entity_poly.pdbx_seq_one_letter_code
_entity_poly.pdbx_strand_id
1 'polypeptide(L)'
;MQNYVEFEEAQLSVLRLLATYSKNGLQGEIVQLVSQAITIHRDSYDVQLEGSRILFCLLSQGLEQRDIEEYLISDRFLSMLVETARIFSHDPYLLPEILNVMTLLTVSETATEILVRAGFHPDLMKITEHSMENRDLCVSCCVLLWSLAMTKVASEDCLKRSVPLIAKIIQKYSNDGQLVESASPALWILCLKGHVTEDQIEPVTLLLLECLHIHIEHPVLAKNICLALTGLTINSELAAYRVLAPLSGKSGLTLIRELYLLYSDDPEIIEHICQLLNEIANYGSTHTELCSQHMEKLLKEIKDRYESVEEIAEVVKSTLSRIEN
;
A
#
# COMPACT_ATOMS: atom_id res chain seq x y z
N MET A 1 -12.40 19.43 -29.97
CA MET A 1 -12.96 18.88 -28.71
C MET A 1 -14.13 19.73 -28.21
N GLN A 2 -13.93 21.01 -27.86
CA GLN A 2 -14.95 21.88 -27.25
C GLN A 2 -16.22 22.16 -28.09
N ASN A 3 -16.11 22.19 -29.42
CA ASN A 3 -17.27 22.46 -30.30
C ASN A 3 -18.09 21.20 -30.64
N TYR A 4 -17.62 20.01 -30.26
CA TYR A 4 -18.21 18.73 -30.63
C TYR A 4 -18.38 17.81 -29.43
N VAL A 5 -18.64 18.39 -28.25
CA VAL A 5 -18.63 17.72 -26.96
C VAL A 5 -19.58 16.52 -26.92
N GLU A 6 -20.74 16.62 -27.57
CA GLU A 6 -21.77 15.58 -27.61
C GLU A 6 -21.48 14.47 -28.64
N PHE A 7 -20.52 14.65 -29.54
CA PHE A 7 -20.25 13.70 -30.63
C PHE A 7 -19.10 12.76 -30.26
N GLU A 8 -19.43 11.53 -29.86
CA GLU A 8 -18.48 10.50 -29.43
C GLU A 8 -17.34 10.28 -30.45
N GLU A 9 -17.66 10.07 -31.73
CA GLU A 9 -16.66 9.85 -32.78
C GLU A 9 -15.68 11.03 -32.93
N ALA A 10 -16.17 12.26 -32.75
CA ALA A 10 -15.35 13.46 -32.81
C ALA A 10 -14.44 13.57 -31.57
N GLN A 11 -14.94 13.21 -30.38
CA GLN A 11 -14.13 13.15 -29.17
C GLN A 11 -13.04 12.08 -29.30
N LEU A 12 -13.39 10.88 -29.73
CA LEU A 12 -12.47 9.77 -29.90
C LEU A 12 -11.37 10.07 -30.92
N SER A 13 -11.72 10.67 -32.05
CA SER A 13 -10.74 11.06 -33.08
C SER A 13 -9.71 12.04 -32.53
N VAL A 14 -10.15 13.00 -31.70
CA VAL A 14 -9.26 13.97 -31.05
C VAL A 14 -8.43 13.32 -29.96
N LEU A 15 -8.99 12.42 -29.15
CA LEU A 15 -8.26 11.68 -28.13
C LEU A 15 -7.11 10.86 -28.75
N ARG A 16 -7.39 10.11 -29.81
CA ARG A 16 -6.36 9.35 -30.54
C ARG A 16 -5.25 10.26 -31.08
N LEU A 17 -5.58 11.47 -31.54
CA LEU A 17 -4.58 12.46 -31.93
C LEU A 17 -3.77 12.92 -30.72
N LEU A 18 -4.41 13.28 -29.61
CA LEU A 18 -3.74 13.73 -28.38
C LEU A 18 -2.82 12.66 -27.79
N ALA A 19 -3.20 11.38 -27.85
CA ALA A 19 -2.36 10.26 -27.41
C ALA A 19 -1.00 10.21 -28.12
N THR A 20 -0.90 10.73 -29.35
CA THR A 20 0.40 10.82 -30.06
C THR A 20 1.31 11.93 -29.51
N TYR A 21 0.75 12.91 -28.80
CA TYR A 21 1.48 14.07 -28.27
C TYR A 21 1.67 14.04 -26.75
N SER A 22 0.97 13.16 -26.01
CA SER A 22 0.99 13.10 -24.54
C SER A 22 2.37 12.83 -23.93
N LYS A 23 3.31 12.30 -24.71
CA LYS A 23 4.70 12.07 -24.31
C LYS A 23 5.56 13.34 -24.23
N ASN A 24 5.07 14.48 -24.74
CA ASN A 24 5.85 15.71 -24.88
C ASN A 24 5.46 16.80 -23.86
N GLY A 25 4.79 16.47 -22.76
CA GLY A 25 4.42 17.43 -21.71
C GLY A 25 3.24 18.33 -22.09
N LEU A 26 2.02 17.78 -22.12
CA LEU A 26 0.82 18.54 -22.45
C LEU A 26 0.34 19.40 -21.26
N GLN A 27 -0.21 20.58 -21.58
CA GLN A 27 -0.64 21.62 -20.62
C GLN A 27 -1.97 21.28 -19.91
N GLY A 28 -2.24 21.94 -18.78
CA GLY A 28 -3.44 21.73 -17.95
C GLY A 28 -4.79 21.83 -18.67
N GLU A 29 -4.88 22.63 -19.74
CA GLU A 29 -6.09 22.71 -20.59
C GLU A 29 -6.47 21.35 -21.19
N ILE A 30 -5.48 20.52 -21.52
CA ILE A 30 -5.72 19.21 -22.13
C ILE A 30 -6.28 18.23 -21.10
N VAL A 31 -5.81 18.30 -19.85
CA VAL A 31 -6.37 17.51 -18.74
C VAL A 31 -7.85 17.82 -18.56
N GLN A 32 -8.24 19.09 -18.68
CA GLN A 32 -9.63 19.51 -18.58
C GLN A 32 -10.48 19.00 -19.75
N LEU A 33 -9.95 19.05 -20.98
CA LEU A 33 -10.67 18.58 -22.16
C LEU A 33 -10.88 17.06 -22.12
N VAL A 34 -9.85 16.31 -21.75
CA VAL A 34 -9.94 14.85 -21.65
C VAL A 34 -10.87 14.45 -20.51
N SER A 35 -10.78 15.09 -19.34
CA SER A 35 -11.68 14.81 -18.21
C SER A 35 -13.15 15.07 -18.58
N GLN A 36 -13.43 16.13 -19.33
CA GLN A 36 -14.77 16.43 -19.84
C GLN A 36 -15.27 15.34 -20.80
N ALA A 37 -14.44 14.90 -21.76
CA ALA A 37 -14.84 13.87 -22.71
C ALA A 37 -15.17 12.54 -22.01
N ILE A 38 -14.33 12.09 -21.09
CA ILE A 38 -14.62 10.85 -20.35
C ILE A 38 -15.80 11.00 -19.39
N THR A 39 -16.05 12.21 -18.87
CA THR A 39 -17.23 12.45 -18.02
C THR A 39 -18.54 12.37 -18.81
N ILE A 40 -18.54 12.88 -20.04
CA ILE A 40 -19.74 12.96 -20.89
C ILE A 40 -20.02 11.61 -21.56
N HIS A 41 -18.97 10.95 -22.04
CA HIS A 41 -19.06 9.66 -22.73
C HIS A 41 -18.66 8.52 -21.79
N ARG A 42 -19.21 8.51 -20.57
CA ARG A 42 -18.85 7.53 -19.51
C ARG A 42 -19.08 6.06 -19.92
N ASP A 43 -20.08 5.83 -20.78
CA ASP A 43 -20.46 4.49 -21.24
C ASP A 43 -19.70 4.07 -22.52
N SER A 44 -18.92 4.97 -23.13
CA SER A 44 -18.15 4.69 -24.35
C SER A 44 -16.80 4.06 -24.02
N TYR A 45 -16.65 2.78 -24.35
CA TYR A 45 -15.42 2.03 -24.12
C TYR A 45 -14.18 2.74 -24.70
N ASP A 46 -14.24 3.13 -25.97
CA ASP A 46 -13.08 3.71 -26.67
C ASP A 46 -12.70 5.08 -26.11
N VAL A 47 -13.69 5.91 -25.75
CA VAL A 47 -13.43 7.21 -25.11
C VAL A 47 -12.83 7.03 -23.71
N GLN A 48 -13.35 6.08 -22.92
CA GLN A 48 -12.81 5.79 -21.60
C GLN A 48 -11.38 5.26 -21.67
N LEU A 49 -11.08 4.37 -22.61
CA LEU A 49 -9.76 3.75 -22.72
C LEU A 49 -8.69 4.76 -23.13
N GLU A 50 -8.92 5.48 -24.22
CA GLU A 50 -7.97 6.49 -24.70
C GLU A 50 -7.87 7.67 -23.72
N GLY A 51 -9.01 8.10 -23.17
CA GLY A 51 -9.06 9.19 -22.20
C GLY A 51 -8.34 8.88 -20.89
N SER A 52 -8.57 7.69 -20.32
CA SER A 52 -7.91 7.27 -19.08
C SER A 52 -6.40 7.14 -19.24
N ARG A 53 -5.93 6.59 -20.37
CA ARG A 53 -4.49 6.52 -20.69
C ARG A 53 -3.84 7.88 -20.79
N ILE A 54 -4.50 8.82 -21.47
CA ILE A 54 -3.99 10.19 -21.59
C ILE A 54 -3.97 10.84 -20.21
N LEU A 55 -5.06 10.76 -19.43
CA LEU A 55 -5.10 11.34 -18.08
C LEU A 55 -4.04 10.75 -17.18
N PHE A 56 -3.86 9.43 -17.17
CA PHE A 56 -2.79 8.78 -16.42
C PHE A 56 -1.42 9.37 -16.80
N CYS A 57 -1.11 9.42 -18.10
CA CYS A 57 0.16 9.96 -18.60
C CYS A 57 0.40 11.41 -18.17
N LEU A 58 -0.63 12.26 -18.26
CA LEU A 58 -0.54 13.68 -17.90
C LEU A 58 -0.42 13.88 -16.39
N LEU A 59 -1.21 13.15 -15.61
CA LEU A 59 -1.16 13.22 -14.15
C LEU A 59 0.18 12.72 -13.63
N SER A 60 0.71 11.62 -14.16
CA SER A 60 2.03 11.12 -13.77
C SER A 60 3.16 12.12 -14.02
N GLN A 61 3.07 12.92 -15.08
CA GLN A 61 4.04 13.99 -15.36
C GLN A 61 3.85 15.21 -14.44
N GLY A 62 2.61 15.55 -14.10
CA GLY A 62 2.27 16.70 -13.26
C GLY A 62 2.51 16.50 -11.77
N LEU A 63 2.66 15.26 -11.29
CA LEU A 63 2.86 14.96 -9.87
C LEU A 63 4.10 15.61 -9.23
N GLU A 64 5.12 15.98 -10.02
CA GLU A 64 6.27 16.74 -9.53
C GLU A 64 5.87 18.13 -9.00
N GLN A 65 4.77 18.69 -9.50
CA GLN A 65 4.25 20.02 -9.12
C GLN A 65 3.17 19.95 -8.03
N ARG A 66 2.74 18.74 -7.63
CA ARG A 66 1.75 18.42 -6.56
C ARG A 66 0.37 19.10 -6.60
N ASP A 67 0.11 19.97 -7.57
CA ASP A 67 -1.20 20.61 -7.72
C ASP A 67 -2.11 19.76 -8.63
N ILE A 68 -2.99 18.96 -8.01
CA ILE A 68 -4.10 18.32 -8.72
C ILE A 68 -5.22 19.35 -8.89
N GLU A 69 -5.62 19.57 -10.15
CA GLU A 69 -6.68 20.50 -10.51
C GLU A 69 -8.01 20.21 -9.76
N GLU A 70 -8.65 21.25 -9.24
CA GLU A 70 -9.85 21.13 -8.38
C GLU A 70 -11.00 20.35 -9.04
N TYR A 71 -11.16 20.43 -10.37
CA TYR A 71 -12.22 19.73 -11.06
C TYR A 71 -12.02 18.20 -11.08
N LEU A 72 -10.78 17.71 -10.98
CA LEU A 72 -10.48 16.27 -10.91
C LEU A 72 -10.73 15.69 -9.52
N ILE A 73 -10.71 16.53 -8.49
CA ILE A 73 -11.06 16.13 -7.12
C ILE A 73 -12.54 16.43 -6.80
N SER A 74 -13.34 16.78 -7.81
CA SER A 74 -14.76 17.04 -7.63
C SER A 74 -15.55 15.74 -7.42
N ASP A 75 -16.62 15.83 -6.61
CA ASP A 75 -17.54 14.72 -6.35
C ASP A 75 -18.12 14.14 -7.66
N ARG A 76 -18.42 15.01 -8.62
CA ARG A 76 -18.93 14.63 -9.94
C ARG A 76 -17.94 13.75 -10.71
N PHE A 77 -16.67 14.15 -10.79
CA PHE A 77 -15.68 13.43 -11.57
C PHE A 77 -15.31 12.09 -10.93
N LEU A 78 -15.08 12.09 -9.62
CA LEU A 78 -14.71 10.87 -8.90
C LEU A 78 -15.87 9.87 -8.85
N SER A 79 -17.12 10.33 -8.66
CA SER A 79 -18.29 9.45 -8.75
C SER A 79 -18.46 8.86 -10.16
N MET A 80 -18.17 9.63 -11.21
CA MET A 80 -18.18 9.12 -12.59
C MET A 80 -17.11 8.03 -12.79
N LEU A 81 -15.89 8.20 -12.26
CA LEU A 81 -14.87 7.16 -12.34
C LEU A 81 -15.32 5.87 -11.64
N VAL A 82 -15.97 5.99 -10.48
CA VAL A 82 -16.53 4.85 -9.74
C VAL A 82 -17.64 4.14 -10.54
N GLU A 83 -18.56 4.90 -11.14
CA GLU A 83 -19.58 4.35 -12.04
C GLU A 83 -18.96 3.62 -13.24
N THR A 84 -17.94 4.22 -13.85
CA THR A 84 -17.24 3.65 -15.01
C THR A 84 -16.50 2.35 -14.62
N ALA A 85 -15.82 2.34 -13.48
CA ALA A 85 -15.18 1.13 -12.95
C ALA A 85 -16.18 -0.01 -12.69
N ARG A 86 -17.43 0.32 -12.29
CA ARG A 86 -18.50 -0.68 -12.13
C ARG A 86 -18.95 -1.24 -13.47
N ILE A 87 -19.16 -0.38 -14.47
CA ILE A 87 -19.57 -0.78 -15.83
C ILE A 87 -18.54 -1.73 -16.46
N PHE A 88 -17.25 -1.39 -16.32
CA PHE A 88 -16.15 -2.14 -16.92
C PHE A 88 -15.38 -3.00 -15.91
N SER A 89 -16.05 -3.48 -14.86
CA SER A 89 -15.43 -4.20 -13.73
C SER A 89 -14.77 -5.55 -14.08
N HIS A 90 -14.96 -6.04 -15.31
CA HIS A 90 -14.34 -7.26 -15.82
C HIS A 90 -13.51 -7.02 -17.08
N ASP A 91 -13.35 -5.77 -17.51
CA ASP A 91 -12.58 -5.47 -18.71
C ASP A 91 -11.07 -5.49 -18.40
N PRO A 92 -10.28 -6.35 -19.06
CA PRO A 92 -8.87 -6.54 -18.72
C PRO A 92 -7.97 -5.39 -19.19
N TYR A 93 -8.46 -4.47 -20.03
CA TYR A 93 -7.66 -3.40 -20.60
C TYR A 93 -8.06 -2.02 -20.04
N LEU A 94 -9.35 -1.77 -19.89
CA LEU A 94 -9.87 -0.48 -19.44
C LEU A 94 -9.85 -0.35 -17.91
N LEU A 95 -10.19 -1.41 -17.18
CA LEU A 95 -10.23 -1.34 -15.72
C LEU A 95 -8.88 -0.93 -15.11
N PRO A 96 -7.72 -1.51 -15.51
CA PRO A 96 -6.43 -1.08 -15.00
C PRO A 96 -6.16 0.41 -15.24
N GLU A 97 -6.55 0.96 -16.40
CA GLU A 97 -6.33 2.38 -16.72
C GLU A 97 -7.17 3.28 -15.81
N ILE A 98 -8.42 2.91 -15.53
CA ILE A 98 -9.29 3.63 -14.59
C ILE A 98 -8.69 3.59 -13.17
N LEU A 99 -8.26 2.41 -12.70
CA LEU A 99 -7.64 2.26 -11.38
C LEU A 99 -6.33 3.06 -11.26
N ASN A 100 -5.53 3.11 -12.32
CA ASN A 100 -4.30 3.89 -12.35
C ASN A 100 -4.60 5.41 -12.23
N VAL A 101 -5.60 5.92 -12.95
CA VAL A 101 -6.04 7.32 -12.79
C VAL A 101 -6.50 7.58 -11.35
N MET A 102 -7.35 6.70 -10.79
CA MET A 102 -7.80 6.84 -9.39
C MET A 102 -6.62 6.84 -8.40
N THR A 103 -5.60 6.03 -8.65
CA THR A 103 -4.40 5.93 -7.79
C THR A 103 -3.62 7.24 -7.75
N LEU A 104 -3.48 7.92 -8.90
CA LEU A 104 -2.82 9.23 -8.92
C LEU A 104 -3.65 10.29 -8.20
N LEU A 105 -4.98 10.21 -8.28
CA LEU A 105 -5.88 11.14 -7.62
C LEU A 105 -5.90 10.96 -6.10
N THR A 106 -5.68 9.73 -5.59
CA THR A 106 -5.68 9.44 -4.14
C THR A 106 -4.50 10.04 -3.38
N VAL A 107 -3.54 10.68 -4.07
CA VAL A 107 -2.55 11.56 -3.43
C VAL A 107 -3.25 12.72 -2.68
N SER A 108 -4.44 13.13 -3.14
CA SER A 108 -5.32 14.05 -2.41
C SER A 108 -6.16 13.30 -1.38
N GLU A 109 -6.08 13.72 -0.11
CA GLU A 109 -6.94 13.21 0.96
C GLU A 109 -8.42 13.41 0.62
N THR A 110 -8.77 14.57 0.07
CA THR A 110 -10.15 14.89 -0.36
C THR A 110 -10.65 13.93 -1.44
N ALA A 111 -9.83 13.62 -2.44
CA ALA A 111 -10.21 12.69 -3.49
C ALA A 111 -10.43 11.27 -2.93
N THR A 112 -9.54 10.83 -2.04
CA THR A 112 -9.64 9.54 -1.34
C THR A 112 -10.95 9.45 -0.54
N GLU A 113 -11.30 10.49 0.22
CA GLU A 113 -12.56 10.54 0.97
C GLU A 113 -13.79 10.49 0.07
N ILE A 114 -13.77 11.19 -1.06
CA ILE A 114 -14.87 11.17 -2.04
C ILE A 114 -15.02 9.77 -2.63
N LEU A 115 -13.94 9.11 -3.05
CA LEU A 115 -14.01 7.73 -3.57
C LEU A 115 -14.62 6.77 -2.56
N VAL A 116 -14.23 6.87 -1.29
CA VAL A 116 -14.83 6.04 -0.23
C VAL A 116 -16.32 6.36 -0.05
N ARG A 117 -16.71 7.64 -0.01
CA ARG A 117 -18.13 8.05 0.12
C ARG A 117 -18.97 7.63 -1.09
N ALA A 118 -18.38 7.58 -2.28
CA ALA A 118 -19.02 7.06 -3.50
C ALA A 118 -19.20 5.52 -3.48
N GLY A 119 -18.76 4.85 -2.41
CA GLY A 119 -18.90 3.41 -2.20
C GLY A 119 -17.84 2.59 -2.92
N PHE A 120 -16.69 3.17 -3.27
CA PHE A 120 -15.70 2.47 -4.09
C PHE A 120 -14.93 1.37 -3.35
N HIS A 121 -14.71 1.49 -2.03
CA HIS A 121 -13.96 0.47 -1.27
C HIS A 121 -14.54 -0.95 -1.39
N PRO A 122 -15.85 -1.20 -1.14
CA PRO A 122 -16.42 -2.53 -1.33
C PRO A 122 -16.41 -2.99 -2.80
N ASP A 123 -16.44 -2.08 -3.77
CA ASP A 123 -16.32 -2.43 -5.19
C ASP A 123 -14.89 -2.84 -5.55
N LEU A 124 -13.89 -2.11 -5.05
CA LEU A 124 -12.48 -2.43 -5.21
C LEU A 124 -12.15 -3.80 -4.63
N MET A 125 -12.72 -4.15 -3.47
CA MET A 125 -12.57 -5.49 -2.91
C MET A 125 -13.13 -6.58 -3.84
N LYS A 126 -14.32 -6.37 -4.41
CA LYS A 126 -14.88 -7.32 -5.39
C LYS A 126 -13.97 -7.41 -6.62
N ILE A 127 -13.52 -6.29 -7.16
CA ILE A 127 -12.58 -6.28 -8.30
C ILE A 127 -11.34 -7.10 -7.96
N THR A 128 -10.76 -6.88 -6.79
CA THR A 128 -9.59 -7.60 -6.28
C THR A 128 -9.84 -9.11 -6.18
N GLU A 129 -10.98 -9.54 -5.66
CA GLU A 129 -11.37 -10.96 -5.58
C GLU A 129 -11.45 -11.62 -6.97
N HIS A 130 -12.04 -10.94 -7.96
CA HIS A 130 -12.15 -11.46 -9.33
C HIS A 130 -10.82 -11.40 -10.10
N SER A 131 -9.90 -10.55 -9.68
CA SER A 131 -8.65 -10.26 -10.40
C SER A 131 -7.45 -11.04 -9.88
N MET A 132 -7.65 -12.02 -8.99
CA MET A 132 -6.59 -12.80 -8.35
C MET A 132 -5.61 -13.47 -9.33
N GLU A 133 -6.04 -13.76 -10.56
CA GLU A 133 -5.20 -14.35 -11.62
C GLU A 133 -4.42 -13.32 -12.44
N ASN A 134 -4.74 -12.02 -12.31
CA ASN A 134 -4.09 -10.94 -13.02
C ASN A 134 -3.15 -10.18 -12.07
N ARG A 135 -1.86 -10.48 -12.18
CA ARG A 135 -0.80 -9.88 -11.38
C ARG A 135 -0.85 -8.36 -11.33
N ASP A 136 -0.90 -7.71 -12.49
CA ASP A 136 -0.81 -6.25 -12.57
C ASP A 136 -2.06 -5.58 -11.99
N LEU A 137 -3.21 -6.21 -12.18
CA LEU A 137 -4.46 -5.74 -11.57
C LEU A 137 -4.45 -5.94 -10.04
N CYS A 138 -3.87 -7.02 -9.52
CA CYS A 138 -3.63 -7.17 -8.08
C CYS A 138 -2.75 -6.05 -7.53
N VAL A 139 -1.70 -5.66 -8.25
CA VAL A 139 -0.84 -4.52 -7.86
C VAL A 139 -1.65 -3.22 -7.79
N SER A 140 -2.37 -2.86 -8.86
CA SER A 140 -3.21 -1.65 -8.87
C SER A 140 -4.24 -1.65 -7.75
N CYS A 141 -4.88 -2.79 -7.48
CA CYS A 141 -5.83 -2.94 -6.39
C CYS A 141 -5.19 -2.77 -5.02
N CYS A 142 -4.03 -3.36 -4.76
CA CYS A 142 -3.33 -3.24 -3.49
C CYS A 142 -2.91 -1.79 -3.19
N VAL A 143 -2.39 -1.07 -4.19
CA VAL A 143 -1.99 0.34 -4.03
C VAL A 143 -3.19 1.23 -3.72
N LEU A 144 -4.31 1.02 -4.41
CA LEU A 144 -5.56 1.73 -4.09
C LEU A 144 -6.10 1.35 -2.72
N LEU A 145 -6.11 0.06 -2.35
CA LEU A 145 -6.57 -0.39 -1.04
C LEU A 145 -5.75 0.24 0.08
N TRP A 146 -4.44 0.38 -0.07
CA TRP A 146 -3.60 1.13 0.86
C TRP A 146 -4.08 2.58 0.99
N SER A 147 -4.27 3.27 -0.13
CA SER A 147 -4.72 4.68 -0.16
C SER A 147 -6.09 4.85 0.50
N LEU A 148 -7.06 3.99 0.18
CA LEU A 148 -8.39 4.00 0.83
C LEU A 148 -8.30 3.62 2.30
N ALA A 149 -7.40 2.70 2.68
CA ALA A 149 -7.23 2.30 4.06
C ALA A 149 -6.56 3.38 4.92
N MET A 150 -5.85 4.34 4.33
CA MET A 150 -5.27 5.48 5.05
C MET A 150 -6.35 6.45 5.55
N THR A 151 -7.42 6.66 4.79
CA THR A 151 -8.46 7.64 5.17
C THR A 151 -9.22 7.23 6.44
N LYS A 152 -9.77 8.25 7.12
CA LYS A 152 -10.58 8.09 8.33
C LYS A 152 -12.04 7.74 8.04
N VAL A 153 -12.50 7.95 6.80
CA VAL A 153 -13.90 7.69 6.41
C VAL A 153 -14.11 6.26 5.88
N ALA A 154 -13.06 5.45 5.79
CA ALA A 154 -13.14 4.06 5.38
C ALA A 154 -14.00 3.24 6.36
N SER A 155 -14.84 2.36 5.79
CA SER A 155 -15.70 1.48 6.58
C SER A 155 -14.86 0.43 7.31
N GLU A 156 -15.06 0.32 8.63
CA GLU A 156 -14.36 -0.67 9.45
C GLU A 156 -14.61 -2.11 8.96
N ASP A 157 -15.82 -2.42 8.48
CA ASP A 157 -16.14 -3.73 7.87
C ASP A 157 -15.30 -3.99 6.62
N CYS A 158 -15.19 -2.99 5.73
CA CYS A 158 -14.39 -3.13 4.51
C CYS A 158 -12.90 -3.28 4.83
N LEU A 159 -12.39 -2.57 5.84
CA LEU A 159 -11.00 -2.69 6.29
C LEU A 159 -10.70 -4.08 6.84
N LYS A 160 -11.53 -4.60 7.75
CA LYS A 160 -11.37 -5.96 8.30
C LYS A 160 -11.41 -7.03 7.20
N ARG A 161 -12.33 -6.90 6.25
CA ARG A 161 -12.45 -7.83 5.12
C ARG A 161 -11.33 -7.68 4.09
N SER A 162 -10.60 -6.55 4.05
CA SER A 162 -9.45 -6.35 3.17
C SER A 162 -8.23 -7.16 3.61
N VAL A 163 -8.09 -7.45 4.92
CA VAL A 163 -6.96 -8.22 5.47
C VAL A 163 -6.81 -9.60 4.83
N PRO A 164 -7.82 -10.51 4.85
CA PRO A 164 -7.67 -11.83 4.24
C PRO A 164 -7.49 -11.76 2.73
N LEU A 165 -7.98 -10.70 2.09
CA LEU A 165 -7.85 -10.50 0.65
C LEU A 165 -6.41 -10.18 0.24
N ILE A 166 -5.78 -9.24 0.94
CA ILE A 166 -4.38 -8.87 0.71
C ILE A 166 -3.46 -10.02 1.11
N ALA A 167 -3.71 -10.68 2.25
CA ALA A 167 -2.96 -11.85 2.68
C ALA A 167 -3.00 -12.97 1.62
N LYS A 168 -4.16 -13.21 1.00
CA LYS A 168 -4.31 -14.19 -0.09
C LYS A 168 -3.52 -13.81 -1.33
N ILE A 169 -3.46 -12.53 -1.70
CA ILE A 169 -2.63 -12.04 -2.82
C ILE A 169 -1.15 -12.30 -2.54
N ILE A 170 -0.68 -11.89 -1.36
CA ILE A 170 0.72 -12.08 -0.94
C ILE A 170 1.08 -13.56 -0.93
N GLN A 171 0.22 -14.42 -0.37
CA GLN A 171 0.44 -15.87 -0.35
C GLN A 171 0.51 -16.46 -1.76
N LYS A 172 -0.38 -16.03 -2.66
CA LYS A 172 -0.42 -16.53 -4.04
C LYS A 172 0.83 -16.15 -4.84
N TYR A 173 1.29 -14.91 -4.67
CA TYR A 173 2.43 -14.34 -5.38
C TYR A 173 3.67 -14.27 -4.48
N SER A 174 3.84 -15.23 -3.58
CA SER A 174 4.88 -15.19 -2.54
C SER A 174 6.30 -15.14 -3.08
N ASN A 175 6.55 -15.60 -4.32
CA ASN A 175 7.86 -15.53 -4.98
C ASN A 175 8.06 -14.27 -5.83
N ASP A 176 7.04 -13.41 -5.95
CA ASP A 176 7.09 -12.17 -6.73
C ASP A 176 7.39 -10.99 -5.82
N GLY A 177 8.67 -10.71 -5.60
CA GLY A 177 9.12 -9.69 -4.65
C GLY A 177 8.53 -8.30 -4.94
N GLN A 178 8.37 -7.92 -6.21
CA GLN A 178 7.81 -6.63 -6.59
C GLN A 178 6.32 -6.52 -6.25
N LEU A 179 5.54 -7.58 -6.47
CA LEU A 179 4.13 -7.59 -6.11
C LEU A 179 3.96 -7.61 -4.59
N VAL A 180 4.72 -8.43 -3.86
CA VAL A 180 4.69 -8.47 -2.39
C VAL A 180 5.08 -7.11 -1.81
N GLU A 181 6.11 -6.46 -2.37
CA GLU A 181 6.53 -5.11 -2.00
C GLU A 181 5.38 -4.12 -2.20
N SER A 182 4.66 -4.20 -3.33
CA SER A 182 3.50 -3.34 -3.64
C SER A 182 2.28 -3.61 -2.75
N ALA A 183 2.10 -4.85 -2.29
CA ALA A 183 0.98 -5.26 -1.45
C ALA A 183 1.22 -5.00 0.05
N SER A 184 2.48 -5.00 0.48
CA SER A 184 2.87 -4.88 1.88
C SER A 184 2.41 -3.59 2.58
N PRO A 185 2.36 -2.39 1.95
CA PRO A 185 1.83 -1.19 2.61
C PRO A 185 0.36 -1.32 2.99
N ALA A 186 -0.44 -1.96 2.12
CA ALA A 186 -1.86 -2.17 2.37
C ALA A 186 -2.08 -3.09 3.57
N LEU A 187 -1.26 -4.13 3.73
CA LEU A 187 -1.33 -5.00 4.90
C LEU A 187 -0.83 -4.29 6.16
N TRP A 188 0.29 -3.55 6.07
CA TRP A 188 0.82 -2.76 7.18
C TRP A 188 -0.22 -1.82 7.77
N ILE A 189 -0.87 -0.97 6.96
CA ILE A 189 -1.83 0.01 7.49
C ILE A 189 -3.01 -0.66 8.20
N LEU A 190 -3.43 -1.84 7.73
CA LEU A 190 -4.49 -2.62 8.36
C LEU A 190 -4.02 -3.23 9.70
N CYS A 191 -2.77 -3.68 9.79
CA CYS A 191 -2.16 -4.12 11.05
C CYS A 191 -2.05 -2.97 12.05
N LEU A 192 -1.55 -1.82 11.61
CA LEU A 192 -1.38 -0.62 12.44
C LEU A 192 -2.71 -0.14 13.03
N LYS A 193 -3.78 -0.14 12.21
CA LYS A 193 -5.12 0.26 12.64
C LYS A 193 -5.89 -0.82 13.42
N GLY A 194 -5.28 -1.98 13.69
CA GLY A 194 -5.91 -3.06 14.47
C GLY A 194 -7.09 -3.73 13.77
N HIS A 195 -7.06 -3.82 12.43
CA HIS A 195 -8.14 -4.44 11.65
C HIS A 195 -7.94 -5.94 11.40
N VAL A 196 -6.82 -6.51 11.85
CA VAL A 196 -6.56 -7.96 11.82
C VAL A 196 -7.32 -8.62 12.97
N THR A 197 -8.22 -9.55 12.66
CA THR A 197 -9.03 -10.24 13.68
C THR A 197 -8.22 -11.27 14.46
N GLU A 198 -8.69 -11.68 15.64
CA GLU A 198 -7.95 -12.58 16.53
C GLU A 198 -7.52 -13.89 15.85
N ASP A 199 -8.40 -14.49 15.04
CA ASP A 199 -8.13 -15.69 14.25
C ASP A 199 -7.14 -15.48 13.10
N GLN A 200 -6.92 -14.22 12.71
CA GLN A 200 -6.00 -13.85 11.63
C GLN A 200 -4.61 -13.44 12.13
N ILE A 201 -4.46 -13.08 13.41
CA ILE A 201 -3.20 -12.55 13.95
C ILE A 201 -2.05 -13.52 13.69
N GLU A 202 -2.22 -14.78 14.07
CA GLU A 202 -1.21 -15.80 13.83
C GLU A 202 -0.89 -15.95 12.33
N PRO A 203 -1.82 -16.36 11.44
CA PRO A 203 -1.49 -16.60 10.05
C PRO A 203 -0.92 -15.37 9.33
N VAL A 204 -1.37 -14.16 9.65
CA VAL A 204 -0.80 -12.92 9.08
C VAL A 204 0.62 -12.68 9.59
N THR A 205 0.89 -12.91 10.89
CA THR A 205 2.25 -12.79 11.44
C THR A 205 3.19 -13.79 10.75
N LEU A 206 2.75 -15.04 10.57
CA LEU A 206 3.53 -16.08 9.89
C LEU A 206 3.83 -15.70 8.43
N LEU A 207 2.82 -15.22 7.71
CA LEU A 207 2.95 -14.78 6.32
C LEU A 207 3.98 -13.65 6.17
N LEU A 208 3.95 -12.67 7.08
CA LEU A 208 4.90 -11.56 7.09
C LEU A 208 6.33 -12.03 7.33
N LEU A 209 6.54 -12.94 8.29
CA LEU A 209 7.86 -13.53 8.55
C LEU A 209 8.37 -14.36 7.36
N GLU A 210 7.50 -15.11 6.70
CA GLU A 210 7.82 -15.84 5.48
C GLU A 210 8.21 -14.91 4.34
N CYS A 211 7.45 -13.82 4.11
CA CYS A 211 7.78 -12.84 3.09
C CYS A 211 9.12 -12.14 3.35
N LEU A 212 9.41 -11.81 4.61
CA LEU A 212 10.70 -11.24 5.00
C LEU A 212 11.83 -12.23 4.77
N HIS A 213 11.60 -13.52 5.04
CA HIS A 213 12.60 -14.56 4.79
C HIS A 213 12.92 -14.70 3.29
N ILE A 214 11.90 -14.71 2.43
CA ILE A 214 12.07 -14.90 0.98
C ILE A 214 12.69 -13.65 0.33
N HIS A 215 12.28 -12.45 0.76
CA HIS A 215 12.60 -11.17 0.09
C HIS A 215 13.42 -10.22 0.96
N ILE A 216 14.30 -10.72 1.82
CA ILE A 216 15.08 -9.88 2.74
C ILE A 216 15.94 -8.82 2.02
N GLU A 217 16.32 -9.08 0.76
CA GLU A 217 17.10 -8.17 -0.10
C GLU A 217 16.28 -7.02 -0.70
N HIS A 218 14.96 -6.96 -0.43
CA HIS A 218 14.09 -5.86 -0.84
C HIS A 218 13.88 -4.88 0.33
N PRO A 219 14.57 -3.72 0.37
CA PRO A 219 14.56 -2.82 1.53
C PRO A 219 13.18 -2.23 1.82
N VAL A 220 12.43 -1.85 0.78
CA VAL A 220 11.08 -1.28 0.94
C VAL A 220 10.10 -2.32 1.51
N LEU A 221 10.16 -3.55 1.00
CA LEU A 221 9.39 -4.67 1.53
C LEU A 221 9.77 -4.97 2.97
N ALA A 222 11.06 -5.04 3.29
CA ALA A 222 11.54 -5.34 4.63
C ALA A 222 11.05 -4.30 5.64
N LYS A 223 11.17 -3.01 5.30
CA LYS A 223 10.60 -1.89 6.08
C LYS A 223 9.11 -2.08 6.33
N ASN A 224 8.32 -2.30 5.28
CA ASN A 224 6.87 -2.46 5.40
C ASN A 224 6.49 -3.68 6.25
N ILE A 225 7.27 -4.76 6.18
CA ILE A 225 7.05 -5.94 7.03
C ILE A 225 7.38 -5.64 8.49
N CYS A 226 8.50 -4.98 8.81
CA CYS A 226 8.80 -4.56 10.18
C CYS A 226 7.68 -3.68 10.75
N LEU A 227 7.18 -2.74 9.95
CA LEU A 227 6.05 -1.89 10.27
C LEU A 227 4.76 -2.68 10.52
N ALA A 228 4.43 -3.64 9.66
CA ALA A 228 3.26 -4.50 9.81
C ALA A 228 3.34 -5.37 11.06
N LEU A 229 4.51 -6.00 11.30
CA LEU A 229 4.77 -6.79 12.50
C LEU A 229 4.64 -5.93 13.76
N THR A 230 5.18 -4.70 13.75
CA THR A 230 5.05 -3.75 14.87
C THR A 230 3.58 -3.43 15.14
N GLY A 231 2.80 -3.18 14.09
CA GLY A 231 1.35 -2.96 14.20
C GLY A 231 0.62 -4.17 14.80
N LEU A 232 0.99 -5.39 14.44
CA LEU A 232 0.44 -6.61 15.04
C LEU A 232 0.84 -6.77 16.51
N THR A 233 2.11 -6.53 16.84
CA THR A 233 2.62 -6.66 18.21
C THR A 233 2.02 -5.63 19.15
N ILE A 234 1.71 -4.40 18.69
CA ILE A 234 0.99 -3.42 19.51
C ILE A 234 -0.39 -3.95 19.93
N ASN A 235 -1.04 -4.69 19.03
CA ASN A 235 -2.41 -5.14 19.22
C ASN A 235 -2.51 -6.57 19.77
N SER A 236 -1.40 -7.32 19.89
CA SER A 236 -1.44 -8.73 20.28
C SER A 236 -0.12 -9.30 20.79
N GLU A 237 -0.18 -9.85 22.01
CA GLU A 237 0.90 -10.66 22.57
C GLU A 237 1.19 -11.92 21.73
N LEU A 238 0.17 -12.50 21.08
CA LEU A 238 0.33 -13.67 20.22
C LEU A 238 1.26 -13.38 19.04
N ALA A 239 1.14 -12.20 18.42
CA ALA A 239 2.05 -11.79 17.35
C ALA A 239 3.50 -11.70 17.86
N ALA A 240 3.70 -11.13 19.05
CA ALA A 240 5.02 -11.04 19.68
C ALA A 240 5.64 -12.43 19.89
N TYR A 241 4.87 -13.38 20.43
CA TYR A 241 5.33 -14.78 20.57
C TYR A 241 5.67 -15.43 19.23
N ARG A 242 4.92 -15.14 18.16
CA ARG A 242 5.20 -15.72 16.84
C ARG A 242 6.47 -15.16 16.20
N VAL A 243 6.87 -13.93 16.52
CA VAL A 243 8.19 -13.40 16.11
C VAL A 243 9.33 -14.10 16.86
N LEU A 244 9.13 -14.43 18.14
CA LEU A 244 10.13 -15.10 18.97
C LEU A 244 10.29 -16.58 18.61
N ALA A 245 9.16 -17.27 18.40
CA ALA A 245 9.14 -18.70 18.17
C ALA A 245 9.70 -19.06 16.78
N PRO A 246 10.59 -20.07 16.68
CA PRO A 246 11.03 -20.58 15.38
C PRO A 246 9.88 -21.27 14.65
N LEU A 247 9.69 -20.93 13.39
CA LEU A 247 8.77 -21.62 12.48
C LEU A 247 9.64 -22.47 11.56
N SER A 248 9.54 -23.80 11.70
CA SER A 248 10.13 -24.81 10.80
C SER A 248 11.29 -24.30 9.93
N GLY A 249 12.40 -23.89 10.56
CA GLY A 249 13.41 -23.06 9.92
C GLY A 249 13.96 -21.99 10.86
N LYS A 250 14.02 -20.73 10.40
CA LYS A 250 14.58 -19.58 11.13
C LYS A 250 13.51 -18.89 11.98
N SER A 251 13.87 -18.45 13.19
CA SER A 251 12.99 -17.60 14.01
C SER A 251 12.92 -16.18 13.47
N GLY A 252 11.87 -15.43 13.80
CA GLY A 252 11.74 -14.02 13.44
C GLY A 252 12.90 -13.17 13.97
N LEU A 253 13.39 -13.46 15.18
CA LEU A 253 14.60 -12.81 15.72
C LEU A 253 15.86 -13.09 14.88
N THR A 254 15.96 -14.27 14.27
CA THR A 254 17.07 -14.58 13.35
C THR A 254 16.97 -13.72 12.10
N LEU A 255 15.77 -13.56 11.53
CA LEU A 255 15.52 -12.68 10.39
C LEU A 255 15.81 -11.21 10.73
N ILE A 256 15.46 -10.75 11.93
CA ILE A 256 15.76 -9.39 12.40
C ILE A 256 17.28 -9.15 12.46
N ARG A 257 18.08 -10.11 12.92
CA ARG A 257 19.55 -10.00 12.89
C ARG A 257 20.09 -9.96 11.47
N GLU A 258 19.60 -10.82 10.60
CA GLU A 258 20.00 -10.83 9.18
C GLU A 258 19.66 -9.49 8.51
N LEU A 259 18.49 -8.92 8.84
CA LEU A 259 18.06 -7.63 8.34
C LEU A 259 18.96 -6.50 8.85
N TYR A 260 19.30 -6.50 10.14
CA TYR A 260 20.27 -5.56 10.71
C TYR A 260 21.61 -5.65 9.97
N LEU A 261 22.14 -6.86 9.76
CA LEU A 261 23.44 -7.05 9.10
C LEU A 261 23.42 -6.57 7.64
N LEU A 262 22.29 -6.72 6.95
CA LEU A 262 22.15 -6.31 5.56
C LEU A 262 21.98 -4.80 5.40
N TYR A 263 21.28 -4.15 6.33
CA TYR A 263 20.94 -2.72 6.27
C TYR A 263 21.48 -1.92 7.45
N SER A 264 22.66 -2.28 7.94
CA SER A 264 23.24 -1.71 9.16
C SER A 264 23.60 -0.22 9.09
N ASP A 265 23.53 0.34 7.89
CA ASP A 265 23.83 1.75 7.57
C ASP A 265 22.57 2.52 7.14
N ASP A 266 21.40 1.87 7.08
CA ASP A 266 20.11 2.48 6.74
C ASP A 266 19.35 2.85 8.03
N PRO A 267 19.39 4.13 8.48
CA PRO A 267 18.74 4.53 9.72
C PRO A 267 17.23 4.26 9.73
N GLU A 268 16.58 4.29 8.57
CA GLU A 268 15.13 4.07 8.49
C GLU A 268 14.82 2.61 8.83
N ILE A 269 15.51 1.65 8.23
CA ILE A 269 15.29 0.22 8.55
C ILE A 269 15.68 -0.07 10.00
N ILE A 270 16.76 0.52 10.51
CA ILE A 270 17.18 0.33 11.91
C ILE A 270 16.12 0.85 12.89
N GLU A 271 15.52 2.01 12.64
CA GLU A 271 14.44 2.53 13.47
C GLU A 271 13.28 1.54 13.56
N HIS A 272 12.85 0.97 12.43
CA HIS A 272 11.75 0.01 12.40
C HIS A 272 12.10 -1.33 13.09
N ILE A 273 13.35 -1.79 13.00
CA ILE A 273 13.83 -2.93 13.79
C ILE A 273 13.72 -2.63 15.29
N CYS A 274 14.18 -1.46 15.71
CA CYS A 274 14.14 -1.03 17.11
C CYS A 274 12.72 -0.90 17.64
N GLN A 275 11.81 -0.32 16.85
CA GLN A 275 10.39 -0.22 17.19
C GLN A 275 9.76 -1.60 17.37
N LEU A 276 10.00 -2.54 16.46
CA LEU A 276 9.48 -3.90 16.60
C LEU A 276 9.98 -4.58 17.89
N LEU A 277 11.28 -4.50 18.17
CA LEU A 277 11.86 -5.08 19.39
C LEU A 277 11.33 -4.40 20.66
N ASN A 278 11.12 -3.09 20.63
CA ASN A 278 10.52 -2.33 21.73
C ASN A 278 9.10 -2.82 22.03
N GLU A 279 8.29 -3.01 21.00
CA GLU A 279 6.91 -3.48 21.16
C GLU A 279 6.84 -4.93 21.64
N ILE A 280 7.74 -5.80 21.16
CA ILE A 280 7.86 -7.16 21.72
C ILE A 280 8.23 -7.09 23.21
N ALA A 281 9.21 -6.25 23.57
CA ALA A 281 9.64 -6.07 24.95
C ALA A 281 8.61 -5.40 25.87
N ASN A 282 7.48 -4.89 25.35
CA ASN A 282 6.37 -4.43 26.19
C ASN A 282 5.67 -5.61 26.90
N TYR A 283 5.83 -6.83 26.39
CA TYR A 283 5.31 -8.04 27.02
C TYR A 283 6.39 -8.68 27.89
N GLY A 284 6.24 -8.60 29.21
CA GLY A 284 7.24 -9.14 30.17
C GLY A 284 7.54 -10.63 30.00
N SER A 285 6.58 -11.39 29.50
CA SER A 285 6.73 -12.80 29.14
C SER A 285 7.77 -13.08 28.04
N THR A 286 8.11 -12.06 27.24
CA THR A 286 9.05 -12.19 26.10
C THR A 286 10.50 -11.96 26.49
N HIS A 287 10.77 -11.31 27.63
CA HIS A 287 12.10 -10.83 28.03
C HIS A 287 13.13 -11.96 28.09
N THR A 288 12.73 -13.11 28.65
CA THR A 288 13.60 -14.28 28.77
C THR A 288 14.09 -14.75 27.40
N GLU A 289 13.22 -14.73 26.39
CA GLU A 289 13.58 -15.19 25.04
C GLU A 289 14.40 -14.14 24.27
N LEU A 290 14.10 -12.84 24.46
CA LEU A 290 14.95 -11.77 23.91
C LEU A 290 16.39 -11.88 24.42
N CYS A 291 16.56 -12.15 25.71
CA CYS A 291 17.87 -12.34 26.35
C CYS A 291 18.53 -13.67 25.96
N SER A 292 17.79 -14.77 25.89
CA SER A 292 18.32 -16.09 25.47
C SER A 292 18.89 -16.03 24.05
N GLN A 293 18.32 -15.17 23.22
CA GLN A 293 18.71 -14.93 21.83
C GLN A 293 19.73 -13.79 21.69
N HIS A 294 20.22 -13.20 22.77
CA HIS A 294 21.22 -12.12 22.77
C HIS A 294 20.78 -10.81 22.09
N MET A 295 19.50 -10.45 22.18
CA MET A 295 19.01 -9.19 21.62
C MET A 295 19.47 -7.95 22.36
N GLU A 296 19.84 -8.07 23.63
CA GLU A 296 20.50 -7.02 24.40
C GLU A 296 21.85 -6.61 23.77
N LYS A 297 22.58 -7.55 23.17
CA LYS A 297 23.88 -7.24 22.53
C LYS A 297 23.69 -6.48 21.23
N LEU A 298 22.74 -6.92 20.41
CA LEU A 298 22.39 -6.22 19.16
C LEU A 298 21.93 -4.79 19.45
N LEU A 299 21.05 -4.62 20.44
CA LEU A 299 20.55 -3.30 20.84
C LEU A 299 21.68 -2.39 21.34
N LYS A 300 22.65 -2.91 22.10
CA LYS A 300 23.84 -2.15 22.51
C LYS A 300 24.69 -1.73 21.31
N GLU A 301 24.91 -2.62 20.35
CA GLU A 301 25.63 -2.29 19.11
C GLU A 301 24.91 -1.19 18.32
N ILE A 302 23.59 -1.29 18.17
CA ILE A 302 22.78 -0.25 17.50
C ILE A 302 22.90 1.07 18.25
N LYS A 303 22.79 1.05 19.59
CA LYS A 303 22.92 2.26 20.42
C LYS A 303 24.24 2.98 20.20
N ASP A 304 25.34 2.23 20.18
CA ASP A 304 26.68 2.79 20.02
C ASP A 304 26.87 3.35 18.61
N ARG A 305 26.28 2.70 17.59
CA ARG A 305 26.35 3.14 16.18
C ARG A 305 25.49 4.36 15.89
N TYR A 306 24.29 4.43 16.47
CA TYR A 306 23.27 5.45 16.20
C TYR A 306 23.07 6.40 17.39
N GLU A 307 24.10 6.63 18.20
CA GLU A 307 24.03 7.49 19.40
C GLU A 307 23.56 8.92 19.08
N SER A 308 23.86 9.42 17.88
CA SER A 308 23.46 10.76 17.43
C SER A 308 22.06 10.83 16.81
N VAL A 309 21.37 9.70 16.63
CA VAL A 309 20.00 9.64 16.10
C VAL A 309 19.05 9.44 17.27
N GLU A 310 18.40 10.53 17.68
CA GLU A 310 17.60 10.61 18.91
C GLU A 310 16.49 9.55 18.95
N GLU A 311 15.75 9.40 17.84
CA GLU A 311 14.64 8.46 17.74
C GLU A 311 15.09 7.01 17.99
N ILE A 312 16.21 6.61 17.40
CA ILE A 312 16.78 5.26 17.57
C ILE A 312 17.32 5.09 18.99
N ALA A 313 18.10 6.07 19.46
CA ALA A 313 18.76 5.99 20.77
C ALA A 313 17.76 5.90 21.93
N GLU A 314 16.65 6.64 21.85
CA GLU A 314 15.58 6.60 22.86
C GLU A 314 14.85 5.27 22.90
N VAL A 315 14.43 4.76 21.74
CA VAL A 315 13.74 3.46 21.63
C VAL A 315 14.63 2.33 22.13
N VAL A 316 15.91 2.33 21.74
CA VAL A 316 16.87 1.31 22.17
C VAL A 316 17.11 1.37 23.68
N LYS A 317 17.30 2.56 24.24
CA LYS A 317 17.46 2.74 25.69
C LYS A 317 16.23 2.26 26.46
N SER A 318 15.04 2.59 25.97
CA SER A 318 13.77 2.13 26.54
C SER A 318 13.69 0.59 26.52
N THR A 319 13.97 -0.01 25.37
CA THR A 319 13.94 -1.47 25.18
C THR A 319 14.92 -2.18 26.11
N LEU A 320 16.18 -1.74 26.15
CA LEU A 320 17.21 -2.30 27.04
C LEU A 320 16.79 -2.25 28.52
N SER A 321 16.23 -1.11 28.96
CA SER A 321 15.76 -0.97 30.34
C SER A 321 14.62 -1.91 30.71
N ARG A 322 13.85 -2.43 29.73
CA ARG A 322 12.79 -3.41 30.00
C ARG A 322 13.33 -4.83 30.07
N ILE A 323 14.22 -5.22 29.16
CA ILE A 323 14.65 -6.62 29.05
C ILE A 323 15.77 -6.98 30.04
N GLU A 324 16.50 -5.99 30.56
CA GLU A 324 17.60 -6.20 31.52
C GLU A 324 17.17 -6.15 33.00
N ASN A 325 15.92 -5.73 33.28
CA ASN A 325 15.34 -5.63 34.63
C ASN A 325 14.34 -6.76 34.89
#